data_AF-A0A7V6HD12-F1
#
_entry.id   AF-A0A7V6HD12-F1
#
_cell.length_a   1.000
_cell.length_b   1.000
_cell.length_c   1.000
_cell.angle_alpha   90.00
_cell.angle_beta   90.00
_cell.angle_gamma   90.00
#
_symmetry.space_group_name_H-M   'P 1'
#
loop_
_entity.id
_entity.type
_entity.pdbx_description
1 polymer ?
#
loop_
_entity_poly.entity_id
_entity_poly.type
_entity_poly.pdbx_seq_one_letter_code
_entity_poly.pdbx_strand_id
1 'polypeptide(L)' 'MDIKETIKNLIGVEVTTDDLKAIRENPEQYTSSKENAARLEELVMLLRLTEETEDQ' A
#
# COMPACT_ATOMS: atom_id res chain seq x y z
N MET A 1 -12.56 7.19 3.38
CA MET A 1 -12.36 6.01 2.52
C MET A 1 -11.78 4.93 3.42
N ASP A 2 -12.32 3.71 3.38
CA ASP A 2 -11.74 2.59 4.12
C ASP A 2 -10.50 2.12 3.34
N ILE A 3 -9.31 2.36 3.92
CA ILE A 3 -8.04 2.10 3.24
C ILE A 3 -7.80 0.59 3.15
N LYS A 4 -8.18 -0.18 4.17
CA LYS A 4 -8.12 -1.65 4.12
C LYS A 4 -8.95 -2.21 2.99
N GLU A 5 -10.20 -1.79 2.90
CA GLU A 5 -11.11 -2.27 1.85
C GLU A 5 -10.61 -1.85 0.47
N THR A 6 -10.09 -0.63 0.34
CA THR A 6 -9.50 -0.15 -0.92
C THR A 6 -8.29 -0.98 -1.35
N ILE A 7 -7.32 -1.19 -0.45
CA ILE A 7 -6.13 -1.99 -0.76
C ILE A 7 -6.51 -3.44 -1.08
N LYS A 8 -7.45 -4.02 -0.33
CA LYS A 8 -7.98 -5.36 -0.60
C LYS A 8 -8.60 -5.44 -1.99
N ASN A 9 -9.39 -4.45 -2.38
CA ASN A 9 -10.04 -4.42 -3.69
C ASN A 9 -9.05 -4.19 -4.85
N LEU A 10 -7.97 -3.43 -4.62
CA LEU A 10 -6.99 -3.13 -5.67
C LEU A 10 -6.00 -4.27 -5.91
N ILE A 11 -5.47 -4.89 -4.85
CA ILE A 11 -4.37 -5.85 -4.95
C ILE A 11 -4.62 -7.18 -4.25
N GLY A 12 -5.79 -7.37 -3.63
CA GLY A 12 -6.15 -8.59 -2.90
C GLY A 12 -5.43 -8.76 -1.57
N VAL A 13 -4.80 -7.72 -1.04
CA VAL A 13 -4.03 -7.77 0.21
C VAL A 13 -4.85 -7.20 1.37
N GLU A 14 -4.96 -7.96 2.45
CA GLU A 14 -5.50 -7.46 3.72
C GLU A 14 -4.40 -6.80 4.54
N VAL A 15 -4.65 -5.57 5.00
CA VAL A 15 -3.74 -4.81 5.87
C VAL A 15 -4.33 -4.61 7.26
N THR A 16 -3.48 -4.50 8.27
CA THR A 16 -3.92 -4.41 9.67
C THR A 16 -4.22 -2.98 10.14
N THR A 17 -3.83 -1.96 9.38
CA THR A 17 -4.03 -0.53 9.69
C THR A 17 -4.80 0.19 8.60
N ASP A 18 -5.53 1.24 8.96
CA ASP A 18 -6.17 2.19 8.02
C ASP A 18 -5.33 3.45 7.80
N ASP A 19 -4.17 3.55 8.45
CA ASP A 19 -3.24 4.66 8.28
C ASP A 19 -2.42 4.50 6.99
N LEU A 20 -2.83 5.21 5.95
CA LEU A 20 -2.15 5.22 4.66
C LEU A 20 -0.70 5.73 4.76
N LYS A 21 -0.41 6.68 5.66
CA LYS A 21 0.95 7.20 5.83
C LYS A 21 1.84 6.12 6.43
N ALA A 22 1.34 5.41 7.44
CA ALA A 22 2.06 4.29 8.05
C ALA A 22 2.34 3.17 7.03
N ILE A 23 1.36 2.83 6.19
CA ILE A 23 1.53 1.85 5.10
C ILE A 23 2.57 2.31 4.09
N ARG A 24 2.58 3.59 3.72
CA ARG A 24 3.57 4.14 2.78
C ARG A 24 5.00 4.13 3.32
N GLU A 25 5.17 4.32 4.62
CA GLU A 25 6.48 4.33 5.27
C GLU A 25 7.01 2.92 5.51
N ASN A 26 6.14 1.98 5.93
CA ASN A 26 6.54 0.63 6.29
C ASN A 26 5.49 -0.44 5.93
N PRO A 27 5.26 -0.73 4.63
CA PRO A 27 4.16 -1.59 4.19
C PRO A 27 4.25 -3.04 4.72
N GLU A 28 5.47 -3.58 4.85
CA GLU A 28 5.70 -4.95 5.31
C GLU A 28 5.15 -5.22 6.71
N GLN A 29 5.14 -4.22 7.60
CA GLN A 29 4.68 -4.34 8.98
C GLN A 29 3.17 -4.62 9.10
N TYR A 30 2.41 -4.29 8.06
CA TYR A 30 0.94 -4.33 8.09
C TYR A 30 0.36 -5.52 7.32
N THR A 31 1.19 -6.45 6.86
CA THR A 31 0.76 -7.63 6.09
C THR A 31 1.09 -8.93 6.80
N SER A 32 0.37 -10.00 6.44
CA SER A 32 0.49 -11.32 7.08
C SER A 32 1.49 -12.28 6.41
N SER A 33 2.05 -11.92 5.25
CA SER A 33 2.96 -12.78 4.51
C SER A 33 3.96 -11.96 3.68
N LYS A 34 5.10 -12.58 3.36
CA LYS A 34 6.11 -11.96 2.48
C LYS A 34 5.56 -11.66 1.08
N GLU A 35 4.67 -12.52 0.57
CA GLU A 35 4.02 -12.29 -0.73
C GLU A 35 3.11 -11.05 -0.69
N ASN A 36 2.33 -10.90 0.38
CA ASN A 36 1.46 -9.74 0.55
C ASN A 36 2.27 -8.47 0.77
N ALA A 37 3.37 -8.55 1.52
CA ALA A 37 4.30 -7.43 1.71
C ALA A 37 4.85 -6.93 0.36
N ALA A 38 5.32 -7.85 -0.50
CA ALA A 38 5.85 -7.50 -1.81
C ALA A 38 4.81 -6.80 -2.71
N ARG A 39 3.58 -7.34 -2.78
CA ARG A 39 2.48 -6.72 -3.55
C ARG A 39 2.12 -5.33 -3.03
N LEU A 40 2.13 -5.15 -1.71
CA LEU A 40 1.84 -3.86 -1.09
C LEU A 40 2.97 -2.86 -1.33
N GLU A 41 4.22 -3.31 -1.32
CA GLU A 41 5.40 -2.50 -1.66
C GLU A 41 5.37 -2.03 -3.11
N GLU A 42 4.99 -2.89 -4.05
CA GLU A 42 4.77 -2.52 -5.46
C GLU A 42 3.69 -1.43 -5.60
N LEU A 43 2.55 -1.55 -4.88
CA LEU A 43 1.52 -0.51 -4.87
C LEU A 43 2.06 0.82 -4.34
N VAL A 44 2.81 0.80 -3.23
CA VAL A 44 3.42 2.01 -2.66
C VAL A 44 4.41 2.65 -3.64
N MET A 45 5.21 1.85 -4.34
CA MET A 45 6.13 2.33 -5.37
C MET A 45 5.40 3.03 -6.52
N LEU A 46 4.32 2.42 -7.03
CA LEU A 46 3.49 3.03 -8.07
C LEU A 46 2.93 4.39 -7.63
N LEU A 47 2.43 4.48 -6.40
CA LEU A 47 1.89 5.73 -5.87
C LEU A 47 2.96 6.83 -5.76
N ARG A 48 4.21 6.49 -5.41
CA ARG A 48 5.31 7.44 -5.37
C ARG A 48 5.68 7.94 -6.76
N LEU A 49 5.74 7.03 -7.74
CA LEU A 49 6.01 7.38 -9.14
C LEU A 49 4.95 8.34 -9.71
N THR A 50 3.67 8.12 -9.38
CA THR A 50 2.59 9.03 -9.82
C THR A 50 2.70 10.41 -9.20
N GLU A 51 3.14 10.52 -7.94
CA GLU A 51 3.38 11.82 -7.30
C GLU A 51 4.53 12.57 -7.97
N GLU A 52 5.62 11.87 -8.29
CA GLU A 52 6.77 12.45 -9.00
C GLU A 52 6.41 12.93 -10.42
N THR A 53 5.37 12.36 -11.04
CA THR A 53 4.92 12.76 -12.39
C THR A 53 3.88 13.88 -12.38
N GLU A 54 3.12 14.05 -11.30
CA GLU A 54 2.14 15.14 -11.16
C GLU A 54 2.78 16.50 -10.80
N ASP A 55 3.98 16.48 -10.21
CA ASP A 55 4.77 17.69 -9.89
C ASP A 55 5.58 18.25 -11.10
N GLN A 56 5.29 17.82 -12.34
CA GLN A 56 5.91 18.32 -13.58
C GLN A 56 4.99 19.16 -14.47
#